data_AF-A0A6I7QI35-F1
#
_entry.id   AF-A0A6I7QI35-F1
#
_cell.length_a   1.000
_cell.length_b   1.000
_cell.length_c   1.000
_cell.angle_alpha   90.00
_cell.angle_beta   90.00
_cell.angle_gamma   90.00
#
_symmetry.space_group_name_H-M   'P 1'
#
loop_
_entity.id
_entity.type
_entity.pdbx_description
1 polymer ?
#
loop_
_entity_poly.entity_id
_entity_poly.type
_entity_poly.pdbx_seq_one_letter_code
_entity_poly.pdbx_strand_id
1 'polypeptide(L)'
;MVMYIMRIGIVFTLMALGIHPAWPAGVTVRGVFPGAEGEEIRVMKARDLISNSLTEIASDIIDQEGSFFIRIAIDEPLQLTLRIMHASNHFYAEPGNDLHIVFEPMGHDNQMQRNIQHSLRGGFSMDIHNRREDQIDLNLKVALLHEMVADYIEMQVAPNIRASHRTSLGLFANRLQETFADCNHPFLEDYITYYVAYLERSLNTKAFNSLFKEYISGQSLRYGHPMYMDFFRAMFDNYLFSESRSIDIRDLYAAVNRQGSYVALMDTLGKDSLLFNDRLRELVMLNGLQRMFARDDFRAAQVREVLQQAISGSHFPYHVAIAENILDRRLSLHPGSEAPPMELYDTAGAKVSLQDFSGKYVYVFFGAGWCNTTMAELGPLADIAGSFSEDVAVLGILTDRDKSFIEPMLAPGIFPFRLLHFGNDYRLLDNYRILTIPQFLLIDPDGRMAAYPFVSPSAGAAERLRQIIEK
;
A
#
# COMPACT_ATOMS: atom_id res chain seq x y z
N MET A 1 50.17 41.74 45.04
CA MET A 1 48.89 41.00 44.95
C MET A 1 47.99 41.80 44.02
N VAL A 2 47.63 41.17 42.90
CA VAL A 2 47.36 41.79 41.60
C VAL A 2 46.00 42.50 41.55
N MET A 3 46.01 43.67 40.91
CA MET A 3 44.91 44.63 40.75
C MET A 3 44.14 44.37 39.45
N TYR A 4 42.84 44.66 39.51
CA TYR A 4 41.81 44.57 38.48
C TYR A 4 42.22 45.10 37.07
N ILE A 5 41.89 44.33 36.02
CA ILE A 5 41.76 44.83 34.65
C ILE A 5 40.34 44.53 34.14
N MET A 6 39.62 45.61 33.87
CA MET A 6 38.33 45.67 33.19
C MET A 6 38.55 45.48 31.67
N ARG A 7 37.82 44.58 31.03
CA ARG A 7 37.71 44.52 29.55
C ARG A 7 36.25 44.48 29.14
N ILE A 8 35.85 45.54 28.45
CA ILE A 8 34.56 45.73 27.79
C ILE A 8 34.54 44.83 26.54
N GLY A 9 33.59 43.90 26.48
CA GLY A 9 33.29 43.10 25.29
C GLY A 9 32.03 43.60 24.62
N ILE A 10 32.17 44.16 23.42
CA ILE A 10 31.08 44.62 22.55
C ILE A 10 30.33 43.38 22.02
N VAL A 11 29.03 43.30 22.28
CA VAL A 11 28.13 42.29 21.69
C VAL A 11 27.78 42.74 20.27
N PHE A 12 28.26 42.02 19.26
CA PHE A 12 27.78 42.15 17.89
C PHE A 12 26.58 41.21 17.68
N THR A 13 25.39 41.79 17.62
CA THR A 13 24.17 41.10 17.17
C THR A 13 24.23 40.98 15.64
N LEU A 14 24.62 39.81 15.13
CA LEU A 14 24.45 39.47 13.72
C LEU A 14 22.98 39.10 13.48
N MET A 15 22.19 40.07 12.99
CA MET A 15 20.96 39.77 12.25
C MET A 15 21.36 39.06 10.96
N ALA A 16 21.33 37.74 10.98
CA ALA A 16 21.34 36.96 9.75
C ALA A 16 19.99 37.18 9.05
N LEU A 17 19.98 38.06 8.05
CA LEU A 17 18.97 38.03 6.99
C LEU A 17 19.10 36.67 6.30
N GLY A 18 18.34 35.70 6.78
CA GLY A 18 18.21 34.40 6.17
C GLY A 18 17.57 34.56 4.81
N ILE A 19 18.39 34.58 3.76
CA ILE A 19 17.93 34.21 2.41
C ILE A 19 17.62 32.72 2.53
N HIS A 20 16.37 32.40 2.88
CA HIS A 20 15.88 31.04 2.75
C HIS A 20 15.96 30.69 1.26
N PRO A 21 16.66 29.60 0.86
CA PRO A 21 16.58 29.15 -0.51
C PRO A 21 15.10 28.94 -0.83
N ALA A 22 14.64 29.55 -1.92
CA ALA A 22 13.27 29.38 -2.40
C ALA A 22 13.02 27.87 -2.53
N TRP A 23 12.16 27.34 -1.66
CA TRP A 23 11.78 25.94 -1.71
C TRP A 23 11.17 25.69 -3.10
N PRO A 24 11.73 24.78 -3.92
CA PRO A 24 11.14 24.49 -5.22
C PRO A 24 9.70 24.05 -5.02
N ALA A 25 8.76 24.56 -5.83
CA ALA A 25 7.30 24.47 -5.69
C ALA A 25 6.79 23.20 -4.98
N GLY A 26 6.83 23.20 -3.64
CA GLY A 26 6.41 22.07 -2.82
C GLY A 26 4.93 22.16 -2.49
N VAL A 27 4.41 21.10 -1.90
CA VAL A 27 3.06 21.09 -1.32
C VAL A 27 3.16 21.26 0.17
N THR A 28 2.35 22.17 0.70
CA THR A 28 2.10 22.25 2.13
C THR A 28 0.80 21.54 2.43
N VAL A 29 0.81 20.62 3.39
CA VAL A 29 -0.38 19.93 3.88
C VAL A 29 -0.48 20.22 5.37
N ARG A 30 -1.59 20.80 5.81
CA ARG A 30 -1.84 21.13 7.21
C ARG A 30 -3.25 20.71 7.58
N GLY A 31 -3.49 20.33 8.82
CA GLY A 31 -4.83 19.91 9.21
C GLY A 31 -5.02 19.85 10.71
N VAL A 32 -6.26 19.57 11.09
CA VAL A 32 -6.66 19.35 12.48
C VAL A 32 -7.46 18.05 12.55
N PHE A 33 -7.00 17.11 13.38
CA PHE A 33 -7.64 15.84 13.62
C PHE A 33 -7.83 15.60 15.13
N PRO A 34 -8.94 16.10 15.70
CA PRO A 34 -9.23 15.92 17.12
C PRO A 34 -9.41 14.43 17.48
N GLY A 35 -8.79 14.00 18.58
CA GLY A 35 -8.79 12.62 19.08
C GLY A 35 -7.64 11.74 18.56
N ALA A 36 -6.78 12.29 17.70
CA ALA A 36 -5.58 11.65 17.17
C ALA A 36 -4.29 12.22 17.78
N GLU A 37 -4.37 12.96 18.87
CA GLU A 37 -3.23 13.62 19.51
C GLU A 37 -2.13 12.60 19.89
N GLY A 38 -0.88 12.93 19.55
CA GLY A 38 0.27 12.05 19.75
C GLY A 38 0.40 10.90 18.75
N GLU A 39 -0.58 10.69 17.87
CA GLU A 39 -0.45 9.74 16.77
C GLU A 39 0.44 10.31 15.66
N GLU A 40 1.11 9.41 14.94
CA GLU A 40 1.87 9.80 13.76
C GLU A 40 0.98 9.81 12.51
N ILE A 41 1.08 10.90 11.76
CA ILE A 41 0.49 11.05 10.44
C ILE A 41 1.57 10.93 9.37
N ARG A 42 1.35 10.04 8.41
CA ARG A 42 2.33 9.67 7.38
C ARG A 42 1.76 9.92 6.00
N VAL A 43 2.56 10.48 5.11
CA VAL A 43 2.22 10.62 3.69
C VAL A 43 2.99 9.59 2.89
N MET A 44 2.25 8.78 2.14
CA MET A 44 2.78 7.74 1.29
C MET A 44 2.57 8.09 -0.19
N LYS A 45 3.54 7.70 -1.01
CA LYS A 45 3.47 7.74 -2.47
C LYS A 45 3.56 6.33 -3.04
N ALA A 46 2.78 6.04 -4.08
CA ALA A 46 2.99 4.82 -4.85
C ALA A 46 4.32 4.90 -5.61
N ARG A 47 5.20 3.92 -5.41
CA ARG A 47 6.43 3.76 -6.20
C ARG A 47 6.09 3.53 -7.67
N ASP A 48 4.99 2.82 -7.93
CA ASP A 48 4.33 2.68 -9.23
C ASP A 48 2.90 2.14 -9.05
N LEU A 49 2.04 2.33 -10.05
CA LEU A 49 0.62 1.92 -10.00
C LEU A 49 0.36 0.48 -10.50
N ILE A 50 1.39 -0.25 -10.92
CA ILE A 50 1.30 -1.68 -11.28
C ILE A 50 1.51 -2.53 -10.02
N SER A 51 2.67 -2.41 -9.35
CA SER A 51 2.96 -3.06 -8.06
C SER A 51 2.14 -2.49 -6.93
N ASN A 52 1.69 -1.23 -7.03
CA ASN A 52 1.01 -0.48 -5.98
C ASN A 52 1.79 -0.46 -4.66
N SER A 53 3.11 -0.63 -4.73
CA SER A 53 3.99 -0.57 -3.56
C SER A 53 4.08 0.88 -3.10
N LEU A 54 3.99 1.11 -1.80
CA LEU A 54 3.99 2.45 -1.22
C LEU A 54 5.35 2.73 -0.58
N THR A 55 5.76 3.99 -0.61
CA THR A 55 6.90 4.51 0.13
C THR A 55 6.47 5.73 0.92
N GLU A 56 6.96 5.86 2.14
CA GLU A 56 6.73 7.04 2.96
C GLU A 56 7.61 8.19 2.45
N ILE A 57 7.03 9.37 2.25
CA ILE A 57 7.73 10.53 1.73
C ILE A 57 7.78 11.70 2.72
N ALA A 58 6.91 11.68 3.73
CA ALA A 58 6.90 12.63 4.83
C ALA A 58 6.05 12.10 5.99
N SER A 59 6.31 12.59 7.20
CA SER A 59 5.47 12.36 8.36
C SER A 59 5.51 13.56 9.31
N ASP A 60 4.56 13.60 10.24
CA ASP A 60 4.52 14.51 11.37
C ASP A 60 3.85 13.83 12.57
N ILE A 61 4.01 14.40 13.77
CA ILE A 61 3.29 13.98 14.96
C ILE A 61 2.16 14.97 15.21
N ILE A 62 0.94 14.46 15.40
CA ILE A 62 -0.22 15.29 15.71
C ILE A 62 -0.04 15.87 17.11
N ASP A 63 -0.07 17.20 17.22
CA ASP A 63 0.17 17.89 18.49
C ASP A 63 -1.02 17.78 19.46
N GLN A 64 -0.91 18.43 20.63
CA GLN A 64 -1.94 18.38 21.68
C GLN A 64 -3.21 19.15 21.30
N GLU A 65 -3.12 20.02 20.29
CA GLU A 65 -4.23 20.73 19.69
C GLU A 65 -4.85 19.95 18.53
N GLY A 66 -4.38 18.73 18.25
CA GLY A 66 -4.83 17.89 17.15
C GLY A 66 -4.28 18.35 15.80
N SER A 67 -3.32 19.26 15.74
CA SER A 67 -2.81 19.86 14.51
C SER A 67 -1.58 19.14 13.97
N PHE A 68 -1.37 19.22 12.66
CA PHE A 68 -0.15 18.74 11.99
C PHE A 68 0.24 19.64 10.82
N PHE A 69 1.50 19.55 10.41
CA PHE A 69 2.07 20.31 9.31
C PHE A 69 3.15 19.52 8.56
N ILE A 70 2.87 19.19 7.30
CA ILE A 70 3.76 18.42 6.43
C ILE A 70 4.13 19.23 5.20
N ARG A 71 5.41 19.14 4.79
CA ARG A 71 5.90 19.65 3.51
C ARG A 71 6.37 18.51 2.63
N ILE A 72 5.96 18.55 1.37
CA ILE A 72 6.23 17.50 0.39
C ILE A 72 6.86 18.13 -0.85
N ALA A 73 7.93 17.52 -1.35
CA ALA A 73 8.49 17.86 -2.65
C ALA A 73 7.85 16.98 -3.74
N ILE A 74 7.12 17.61 -4.65
CA ILE A 74 6.58 16.99 -5.87
C ILE A 74 6.78 17.95 -7.04
N ASP A 75 6.86 17.41 -8.24
CA ASP A 75 7.13 18.11 -9.50
C ASP A 75 5.98 18.03 -10.50
N GLU A 76 5.00 17.16 -10.26
CA GLU A 76 3.80 16.99 -11.06
C GLU A 76 2.57 16.68 -10.18
N PRO A 77 1.33 16.87 -10.70
CA PRO A 77 0.11 16.42 -10.04
C PRO A 77 0.07 14.92 -9.85
N LEU A 78 -0.21 14.45 -8.63
CA LEU A 78 -0.31 13.02 -8.34
C LEU A 78 -1.22 12.71 -7.14
N GLN A 79 -1.66 11.46 -7.06
CA GLN A 79 -2.42 10.94 -5.91
C GLN A 79 -1.44 10.45 -4.82
N LEU A 80 -1.65 10.93 -3.60
CA LEU A 80 -0.94 10.53 -2.38
C LEU A 80 -1.89 9.79 -1.45
N THR A 81 -1.33 9.00 -0.53
CA THR A 81 -2.08 8.36 0.55
C THR A 81 -1.68 8.99 1.88
N LEU A 82 -2.66 9.46 2.63
CA LEU A 82 -2.49 9.86 4.02
C LEU A 82 -2.78 8.65 4.92
N ARG A 83 -1.89 8.37 5.86
CA ARG A 83 -2.01 7.25 6.80
C ARG A 83 -1.91 7.73 8.22
N ILE A 84 -2.82 7.25 9.06
CA ILE A 84 -2.85 7.50 10.50
C ILE A 84 -3.22 6.18 11.14
N MET A 85 -2.38 5.69 12.04
CA MET A 85 -2.50 4.32 12.56
C MET A 85 -2.53 3.29 11.39
N HIS A 86 -3.59 2.48 11.30
CA HIS A 86 -3.89 1.58 10.17
C HIS A 86 -4.85 2.16 9.14
N ALA A 87 -5.47 3.29 9.45
CA ALA A 87 -6.44 3.89 8.57
C ALA A 87 -5.72 4.68 7.49
N SER A 88 -6.30 4.70 6.30
CA SER A 88 -5.74 5.42 5.17
C SER A 88 -6.82 6.02 4.30
N ASN A 89 -6.53 7.17 3.72
CA ASN A 89 -7.34 7.75 2.66
C ASN A 89 -6.42 8.50 1.67
N HIS A 90 -6.93 8.90 0.51
CA HIS A 90 -6.13 9.49 -0.55
C HIS A 90 -6.48 10.95 -0.77
N PHE A 91 -5.51 11.69 -1.28
CA PHE A 91 -5.69 13.07 -1.71
C PHE A 91 -4.83 13.33 -2.94
N TYR A 92 -5.17 14.38 -3.68
CA TYR A 92 -4.40 14.86 -4.82
C TYR A 92 -3.56 16.06 -4.40
N ALA A 93 -2.33 16.09 -4.88
CA ALA A 93 -1.37 17.13 -4.55
C ALA A 93 -0.67 17.60 -5.82
N GLU A 94 -0.49 18.91 -5.94
CA GLU A 94 0.12 19.56 -7.10
C GLU A 94 1.13 20.62 -6.67
N PRO A 95 2.22 20.83 -7.43
CA PRO A 95 3.24 21.80 -7.09
C PRO A 95 2.66 23.19 -6.72
N GLY A 96 2.98 23.66 -5.51
CA GLY A 96 2.53 24.96 -5.01
C GLY A 96 1.15 24.97 -4.32
N ASN A 97 0.49 23.82 -4.12
CA ASN A 97 -0.71 23.74 -3.28
C ASN A 97 -0.42 24.10 -1.81
N ASP A 98 -1.42 24.70 -1.15
CA ASP A 98 -1.49 24.84 0.32
C ASP A 98 -2.78 24.17 0.81
N LEU A 99 -2.70 22.86 1.03
CA LEU A 99 -3.85 22.02 1.37
C LEU A 99 -4.15 22.10 2.86
N HIS A 100 -5.41 22.38 3.19
CA HIS A 100 -5.97 22.21 4.52
C HIS A 100 -6.85 20.97 4.56
N ILE A 101 -6.59 20.07 5.50
CA ILE A 101 -7.36 18.85 5.69
C ILE A 101 -8.06 18.91 7.04
N VAL A 102 -9.38 18.77 7.02
CA VAL A 102 -10.21 18.66 8.22
C VAL A 102 -10.74 17.24 8.29
N PHE A 103 -10.65 16.65 9.48
CA PHE A 103 -11.09 15.28 9.74
C PHE A 103 -12.35 15.33 10.58
N GLU A 104 -13.25 14.37 10.35
CA GLU A 104 -14.27 14.08 11.35
C GLU A 104 -13.59 13.67 12.66
N PRO A 105 -13.99 14.23 13.82
CA PRO A 105 -13.37 13.90 15.10
C PRO A 105 -13.37 12.39 15.34
N MET A 106 -12.28 11.86 15.89
CA MET A 106 -12.30 10.48 16.37
C MET A 106 -13.24 10.39 17.57
N GLY A 107 -14.44 9.83 17.37
CA GLY A 107 -15.37 9.57 18.45
C GLY A 107 -14.77 8.60 19.48
N HIS A 108 -15.11 8.76 20.76
CA HIS A 108 -14.77 7.80 21.84
C HIS A 108 -15.26 6.37 21.56
N ASP A 109 -16.19 6.22 20.62
CA ASP A 109 -16.83 4.97 20.24
C ASP A 109 -16.63 4.63 18.77
N ASN A 110 -15.58 5.14 18.11
CA ASN A 110 -15.37 4.89 16.68
C ASN A 110 -15.19 3.39 16.38
N GLN A 111 -16.31 2.79 16.00
CA GLN A 111 -16.58 1.42 15.58
C GLN A 111 -15.73 0.93 14.39
N MET A 112 -14.72 1.69 13.96
CA MET A 112 -13.68 1.24 13.02
C MET A 112 -12.91 0.02 13.54
N GLN A 113 -12.87 -0.20 14.86
CA GLN A 113 -12.28 -1.42 15.46
C GLN A 113 -13.31 -2.50 15.81
N ARG A 114 -14.59 -2.18 16.01
CA ARG A 114 -15.58 -3.14 16.54
C ARG A 114 -16.35 -3.91 15.46
N ASN A 115 -16.53 -3.36 14.26
CA ASN A 115 -17.42 -3.94 13.25
C ASN A 115 -16.73 -4.86 12.23
N ILE A 116 -15.41 -5.05 12.32
CA ILE A 116 -14.72 -6.11 11.58
C ILE A 116 -13.89 -6.88 12.59
N GLN A 117 -14.44 -7.97 13.13
CA GLN A 117 -13.87 -8.76 14.25
C GLN A 117 -12.40 -9.23 14.05
N HIS A 118 -11.84 -9.03 12.85
CA HIS A 118 -10.50 -9.45 12.45
C HIS A 118 -9.73 -8.45 11.57
N SER A 119 -10.29 -7.32 11.12
CA SER A 119 -9.58 -6.40 10.19
C SER A 119 -9.01 -5.20 10.92
N LEU A 120 -7.75 -4.90 10.63
CA LEU A 120 -7.11 -3.65 11.07
C LEU A 120 -7.30 -2.53 10.04
N ARG A 121 -7.75 -2.83 8.81
CA ARG A 121 -8.00 -1.80 7.79
C ARG A 121 -9.22 -0.96 8.13
N GLY A 122 -9.01 0.35 8.25
CA GLY A 122 -10.04 1.37 8.33
C GLY A 122 -9.84 2.47 7.30
N GLY A 123 -10.86 3.28 7.11
CA GLY A 123 -10.77 4.58 6.41
C GLY A 123 -11.03 5.71 7.40
N PHE A 124 -10.88 6.95 6.97
CA PHE A 124 -11.40 8.10 7.70
C PHE A 124 -11.94 9.10 6.68
N SER A 125 -12.97 9.86 7.05
CA SER A 125 -13.45 10.96 6.22
C SER A 125 -12.45 12.11 6.29
N MET A 126 -12.28 12.81 5.15
CA MET A 126 -11.46 14.01 5.05
C MET A 126 -12.18 15.02 4.18
N ASP A 127 -12.27 16.25 4.67
CA ASP A 127 -12.56 17.40 3.84
C ASP A 127 -11.24 18.10 3.51
N ILE A 128 -10.97 18.26 2.21
CA ILE A 128 -9.72 18.83 1.72
C ILE A 128 -10.04 20.09 0.95
N HIS A 129 -9.34 21.17 1.31
CA HIS A 129 -9.46 22.45 0.62
C HIS A 129 -8.09 23.02 0.31
N ASN A 130 -7.89 23.46 -0.93
CA ASN A 130 -6.73 24.28 -1.28
C ASN A 130 -6.98 25.72 -0.82
N ARG A 131 -6.12 26.22 0.08
CA ARG A 131 -6.23 27.59 0.61
C ARG A 131 -5.84 28.66 -0.41
N ARG A 132 -5.31 28.26 -1.57
CA ARG A 132 -4.97 29.15 -2.67
C ARG A 132 -6.16 29.34 -3.60
N GLU A 133 -6.83 30.48 -3.46
CA GLU A 133 -7.98 30.85 -4.31
C GLU A 133 -7.61 31.09 -5.78
N ASP A 134 -6.32 31.32 -6.08
CA ASP A 134 -5.81 31.50 -7.44
C ASP A 134 -5.57 30.18 -8.19
N GLN A 135 -5.79 29.04 -7.52
CA GLN A 135 -5.62 27.71 -8.08
C GLN A 135 -6.94 26.95 -8.10
N ILE A 136 -7.08 26.04 -9.05
CA ILE A 136 -8.15 25.03 -9.01
C ILE A 136 -7.97 24.15 -7.77
N ASP A 137 -9.07 23.83 -7.11
CA ASP A 137 -9.06 22.81 -6.06
C ASP A 137 -9.28 21.44 -6.69
N LEU A 138 -8.17 20.76 -7.03
CA LEU A 138 -8.22 19.46 -7.69
C LEU A 138 -8.95 18.40 -6.84
N ASN A 139 -8.82 18.43 -5.51
CA ASN A 139 -9.51 17.49 -4.64
C ASN A 139 -11.02 17.68 -4.72
N LEU A 140 -11.49 18.93 -4.64
CA LEU A 140 -12.91 19.25 -4.79
C LEU A 140 -13.45 18.84 -6.18
N LYS A 141 -12.68 19.09 -7.25
CA LYS A 141 -13.11 18.73 -8.61
C LYS A 141 -13.16 17.22 -8.84
N VAL A 142 -12.20 16.46 -8.32
CA VAL A 142 -12.22 15.00 -8.40
C VAL A 142 -13.34 14.42 -7.54
N ALA A 143 -13.60 14.98 -6.35
CA ALA A 143 -14.73 14.57 -5.51
C ALA A 143 -16.08 14.78 -6.23
N LEU A 144 -16.28 15.96 -6.84
CA LEU A 144 -17.47 16.23 -7.64
C LEU A 144 -17.62 15.25 -8.83
N LEU A 145 -16.51 14.93 -9.52
CA LEU A 145 -16.53 13.94 -10.59
C LEU A 145 -16.97 12.57 -10.08
N HIS A 146 -16.44 12.12 -8.94
CA HIS A 146 -16.79 10.85 -8.33
C HIS A 146 -18.26 10.80 -7.90
N GLU A 147 -18.77 11.88 -7.32
CA GLU A 147 -20.20 12.02 -6.98
C GLU A 147 -21.08 11.89 -8.23
N MET A 148 -20.78 12.64 -9.30
CA MET A 148 -21.51 12.56 -10.57
C MET A 148 -21.49 11.15 -11.17
N VAL A 149 -20.36 10.43 -11.06
CA VAL A 149 -20.26 9.04 -11.51
C VAL A 149 -21.07 8.10 -10.63
N ALA A 150 -21.01 8.26 -9.30
CA ALA A 150 -21.78 7.46 -8.36
C ALA A 150 -23.28 7.60 -8.63
N ASP A 151 -23.76 8.83 -8.80
CA ASP A 151 -25.14 9.13 -9.20
C ASP A 151 -25.51 8.50 -10.53
N TYR A 152 -24.63 8.57 -11.53
CA TYR A 152 -24.87 7.90 -12.81
C TYR A 152 -25.01 6.38 -12.65
N ILE A 153 -24.13 5.75 -11.88
CA ILE A 153 -24.18 4.31 -11.63
C ILE A 153 -25.48 3.96 -10.89
N GLU A 154 -25.82 4.68 -9.83
CA GLU A 154 -27.00 4.41 -9.01
C GLU A 154 -28.30 4.63 -9.79
N MET A 155 -28.39 5.73 -10.56
CA MET A 155 -29.63 6.11 -11.23
C MET A 155 -29.81 5.41 -12.59
N GLN A 156 -28.73 5.09 -13.31
CA GLN A 156 -28.80 4.60 -14.69
C GLN A 156 -28.33 3.15 -14.86
N VAL A 157 -27.36 2.69 -14.06
CA VAL A 157 -26.75 1.36 -14.21
C VAL A 157 -27.39 0.34 -13.28
N ALA A 158 -27.41 0.60 -11.97
CA ALA A 158 -27.90 -0.34 -10.96
C ALA A 158 -29.36 -0.82 -11.21
N PRO A 159 -30.30 0.02 -11.68
CA PRO A 159 -31.65 -0.44 -11.98
C PRO A 159 -31.74 -1.28 -13.26
N ASN A 160 -30.75 -1.17 -14.16
CA ASN A 160 -30.80 -1.68 -15.54
C ASN A 160 -29.57 -2.52 -15.92
N ILE A 161 -29.05 -3.33 -15.00
CA ILE A 161 -27.77 -4.07 -15.14
C ILE A 161 -27.63 -4.89 -16.45
N ARG A 162 -28.74 -5.34 -17.05
CA ARG A 162 -28.73 -6.13 -18.29
C ARG A 162 -28.91 -5.31 -19.57
N ALA A 163 -29.09 -4.00 -19.47
CA ALA A 163 -29.32 -3.12 -20.61
C ALA A 163 -27.99 -2.66 -21.24
N SER A 164 -28.06 -2.27 -22.52
CA SER A 164 -26.95 -1.55 -23.14
C SER A 164 -26.94 -0.10 -22.65
N HIS A 165 -25.82 0.33 -22.07
CA HIS A 165 -25.66 1.69 -21.52
C HIS A 165 -25.04 2.68 -22.51
N ARG A 166 -24.88 2.32 -23.78
CA ARG A 166 -24.11 3.12 -24.75
C ARG A 166 -24.62 4.55 -24.90
N THR A 167 -25.93 4.73 -25.10
CA THR A 167 -26.52 6.07 -25.29
C THR A 167 -26.49 6.88 -24.01
N SER A 168 -26.87 6.30 -22.87
CA SER A 168 -26.90 7.02 -21.60
C SER A 168 -25.50 7.40 -21.13
N LEU A 169 -24.49 6.55 -21.35
CA LEU A 169 -23.10 6.87 -21.07
C LEU A 169 -22.57 8.00 -21.95
N GLY A 170 -22.94 8.04 -23.24
CA GLY A 170 -22.58 9.15 -24.13
C GLY A 170 -23.16 10.49 -23.66
N LEU A 171 -24.42 10.50 -23.23
CA LEU A 171 -25.05 11.69 -22.64
C LEU A 171 -24.38 12.12 -21.33
N PHE A 172 -24.02 11.15 -20.48
CA PHE A 172 -23.29 11.41 -19.25
C PHE A 172 -21.89 11.99 -19.51
N ALA A 173 -21.15 11.44 -20.47
CA ALA A 173 -19.84 11.95 -20.86
C ALA A 173 -19.91 13.41 -21.35
N ASN A 174 -20.93 13.77 -22.15
CA ASN A 174 -21.15 15.16 -22.55
C ASN A 174 -21.43 16.07 -21.35
N ARG A 175 -22.24 15.61 -20.38
CA ARG A 175 -22.51 16.38 -19.15
C ARG A 175 -21.23 16.62 -18.33
N LEU A 176 -20.34 15.62 -18.24
CA LEU A 176 -19.04 15.79 -17.60
C LEU A 176 -18.22 16.86 -18.32
N GLN A 177 -18.13 16.79 -19.65
CA GLN A 177 -17.41 17.80 -20.43
C GLN A 177 -17.98 19.21 -20.22
N GLU A 178 -19.30 19.37 -20.21
CA GLU A 178 -19.96 20.66 -19.93
C GLU A 178 -19.66 21.18 -18.51
N THR A 179 -19.68 20.29 -17.51
CA THR A 179 -19.48 20.67 -16.09
C THR A 179 -18.04 21.09 -15.81
N PHE A 180 -17.07 20.48 -16.49
CA PHE A 180 -15.64 20.71 -16.28
C PHE A 180 -14.99 21.58 -17.38
N ALA A 181 -15.75 22.12 -18.34
CA ALA A 181 -15.26 22.88 -19.49
C ALA A 181 -14.33 24.04 -19.11
N ASP A 182 -14.63 24.75 -18.02
CA ASP A 182 -13.88 25.94 -17.60
C ASP A 182 -12.66 25.62 -16.72
N CYS A 183 -12.43 24.35 -16.37
CA CYS A 183 -11.35 23.97 -15.44
C CYS A 183 -9.96 24.07 -16.08
N ASN A 184 -9.82 23.83 -17.39
CA ASN A 184 -8.57 23.88 -18.16
C ASN A 184 -7.38 23.25 -17.41
N HIS A 185 -7.53 22.00 -16.97
CA HIS A 185 -6.59 21.33 -16.07
C HIS A 185 -6.17 19.96 -16.61
N PRO A 186 -4.95 19.79 -17.17
CA PRO A 186 -4.56 18.60 -17.91
C PRO A 186 -4.71 17.29 -17.14
N PHE A 187 -4.36 17.27 -15.85
CA PHE A 187 -4.53 16.08 -15.02
C PHE A 187 -6.02 15.72 -14.84
N LEU A 188 -6.90 16.71 -14.67
CA LEU A 188 -8.32 16.47 -14.50
C LEU A 188 -8.98 16.05 -15.82
N GLU A 189 -8.53 16.61 -16.93
CA GLU A 189 -8.99 16.23 -18.28
C GLU A 189 -8.62 14.76 -18.60
N ASP A 190 -7.38 14.35 -18.32
CA ASP A 190 -6.96 12.95 -18.44
C ASP A 190 -7.79 12.07 -17.48
N TYR A 191 -8.04 12.54 -16.26
CA TYR A 191 -8.86 11.82 -15.26
C TYR A 191 -10.28 11.56 -15.77
N ILE A 192 -10.99 12.58 -16.25
CA ILE A 192 -12.33 12.46 -16.81
C ILE A 192 -12.32 11.53 -18.02
N THR A 193 -11.36 11.71 -18.92
CA THR A 193 -11.23 10.92 -20.16
C THR A 193 -11.09 9.43 -19.85
N TYR A 194 -10.15 9.06 -18.98
CA TYR A 194 -9.92 7.67 -18.63
C TYR A 194 -10.99 7.10 -17.69
N TYR A 195 -11.69 7.92 -16.92
CA TYR A 195 -12.89 7.47 -16.19
C TYR A 195 -13.99 7.05 -17.17
N VAL A 196 -14.29 7.86 -18.18
CA VAL A 196 -15.26 7.50 -19.23
C VAL A 196 -14.81 6.22 -19.94
N ALA A 197 -13.54 6.11 -20.34
CA ALA A 197 -13.01 4.90 -20.97
C ALA A 197 -13.14 3.65 -20.07
N TYR A 198 -12.89 3.80 -18.76
CA TYR A 198 -13.11 2.75 -17.76
C TYR A 198 -14.58 2.32 -17.68
N LEU A 199 -15.51 3.28 -17.67
CA LEU A 199 -16.96 2.96 -17.69
C LEU A 199 -17.36 2.29 -19.00
N GLU A 200 -16.83 2.73 -20.15
CA GLU A 200 -17.11 2.10 -21.44
C GLU A 200 -16.65 0.65 -21.49
N ARG A 201 -15.48 0.35 -20.89
CA ARG A 201 -14.97 -1.01 -20.72
C ARG A 201 -15.83 -1.82 -19.76
N SER A 202 -16.14 -1.26 -18.59
CA SER A 202 -16.83 -1.97 -17.50
C SER A 202 -18.29 -2.26 -17.81
N LEU A 203 -18.96 -1.35 -18.52
CA LEU A 203 -20.35 -1.49 -18.97
C LEU A 203 -20.46 -2.10 -20.36
N ASN A 204 -19.33 -2.53 -20.96
CA ASN A 204 -19.24 -3.17 -22.26
C ASN A 204 -19.95 -2.36 -23.38
N THR A 205 -19.85 -1.03 -23.35
CA THR A 205 -20.51 -0.14 -24.33
C THR A 205 -19.72 -0.02 -25.64
N LYS A 206 -18.41 -0.31 -25.59
CA LYS A 206 -17.50 -0.38 -26.74
C LYS A 206 -16.71 -1.68 -26.72
N ALA A 207 -16.36 -2.18 -27.91
CA ALA A 207 -15.52 -3.36 -28.07
C ALA A 207 -14.07 -3.06 -27.69
N PHE A 208 -13.33 -4.09 -27.23
CA PHE A 208 -11.93 -4.00 -26.81
C PHE A 208 -11.04 -3.28 -27.84
N ASN A 209 -11.06 -3.71 -29.10
CA ASN A 209 -10.21 -3.12 -30.15
C ASN A 209 -10.52 -1.64 -30.43
N SER A 210 -11.78 -1.23 -30.23
CA SER A 210 -12.19 0.18 -30.36
C SER A 210 -11.59 1.00 -29.23
N LEU A 211 -11.73 0.54 -27.99
CA LEU A 211 -11.15 1.17 -26.80
C LEU A 211 -9.62 1.25 -26.90
N PHE A 212 -8.98 0.15 -27.32
CA PHE A 212 -7.54 0.11 -27.54
C PHE A 212 -7.10 1.17 -28.56
N LYS A 213 -7.77 1.26 -29.71
CA LYS A 213 -7.42 2.22 -30.75
C LYS A 213 -7.59 3.66 -30.30
N GLU A 214 -8.63 3.95 -29.52
CA GLU A 214 -8.99 5.29 -29.07
C GLU A 214 -8.10 5.78 -27.93
N TYR A 215 -7.83 4.94 -26.93
CA TYR A 215 -7.23 5.36 -25.66
C TYR A 215 -5.81 4.85 -25.40
N ILE A 216 -5.31 3.88 -26.18
CA ILE A 216 -3.99 3.26 -25.95
C ILE A 216 -3.09 3.41 -27.18
N SER A 217 -3.59 3.10 -28.36
CA SER A 217 -2.81 3.09 -29.60
C SER A 217 -2.32 4.49 -29.96
N GLY A 218 -1.01 4.66 -30.12
CA GLY A 218 -0.40 5.95 -30.48
C GLY A 218 -0.36 6.97 -29.35
N GLN A 219 -0.84 6.63 -28.15
CA GLN A 219 -0.76 7.48 -26.97
C GLN A 219 0.49 7.16 -26.13
N SER A 220 0.96 8.16 -25.37
CA SER A 220 2.01 7.94 -24.37
C SER A 220 1.42 7.32 -23.12
N LEU A 221 2.10 6.33 -22.54
CA LEU A 221 1.67 5.67 -21.30
C LEU A 221 1.70 6.66 -20.13
N ARG A 222 0.58 6.79 -19.40
CA ARG A 222 0.47 7.69 -18.23
C ARG A 222 0.72 6.92 -16.92
N TYR A 223 1.99 6.55 -16.69
CA TYR A 223 2.35 5.64 -15.60
C TYR A 223 1.92 6.10 -14.19
N GLY A 224 1.96 7.40 -13.91
CA GLY A 224 1.61 7.99 -12.63
C GLY A 224 0.15 8.43 -12.50
N HIS A 225 -0.66 8.29 -13.56
CA HIS A 225 -2.03 8.76 -13.55
C HIS A 225 -2.98 7.64 -13.07
N PRO A 226 -3.71 7.82 -11.95
CA PRO A 226 -4.52 6.76 -11.35
C PRO A 226 -5.62 6.23 -12.26
N MET A 227 -6.46 7.11 -12.84
CA MET A 227 -7.54 6.64 -13.73
C MET A 227 -7.07 6.00 -15.04
N TYR A 228 -5.97 6.49 -15.62
CA TYR A 228 -5.34 5.79 -16.74
C TYR A 228 -4.96 4.37 -16.35
N MET A 229 -4.36 4.19 -15.17
CA MET A 229 -3.95 2.86 -14.73
C MET A 229 -5.13 1.96 -14.37
N ASP A 230 -6.23 2.51 -13.86
CA ASP A 230 -7.47 1.77 -13.63
C ASP A 230 -8.10 1.31 -14.96
N PHE A 231 -8.15 2.19 -15.96
CA PHE A 231 -8.58 1.83 -17.31
C PHE A 231 -7.63 0.78 -17.94
N PHE A 232 -6.32 0.97 -17.81
CA PHE A 232 -5.31 0.02 -18.28
C PHE A 232 -5.53 -1.37 -17.66
N ARG A 233 -5.74 -1.46 -16.35
CA ARG A 233 -6.02 -2.73 -15.66
C ARG A 233 -7.34 -3.36 -16.10
N ALA A 234 -8.40 -2.55 -16.26
CA ALA A 234 -9.67 -3.02 -16.81
C ALA A 234 -9.55 -3.60 -18.24
N MET A 235 -8.57 -3.14 -19.01
CA MET A 235 -8.22 -3.71 -20.31
C MET A 235 -7.32 -4.95 -20.17
N PHE A 236 -6.25 -4.87 -19.38
CA PHE A 236 -5.12 -5.79 -19.50
C PHE A 236 -4.97 -6.83 -18.39
N ASP A 237 -5.75 -6.76 -17.30
CA ASP A 237 -5.60 -7.72 -16.21
C ASP A 237 -5.78 -9.15 -16.70
N ASN A 238 -6.91 -9.47 -17.33
CA ASN A 238 -7.21 -10.81 -17.86
C ASN A 238 -6.66 -11.03 -19.28
N TYR A 239 -5.93 -10.07 -19.84
CA TYR A 239 -5.68 -10.05 -21.28
C TYR A 239 -4.87 -11.23 -21.79
N LEU A 240 -3.80 -11.58 -21.07
CA LEU A 240 -2.92 -12.71 -21.42
C LEU A 240 -3.60 -14.08 -21.26
N PHE A 241 -4.67 -14.17 -20.47
CA PHE A 241 -5.28 -15.45 -20.10
C PHE A 241 -6.59 -15.74 -20.82
N SER A 242 -7.35 -14.71 -21.19
CA SER A 242 -8.69 -14.89 -21.76
C SER A 242 -9.13 -13.87 -22.82
N GLU A 243 -8.52 -12.70 -22.92
CA GLU A 243 -8.97 -11.69 -23.91
C GLU A 243 -8.22 -11.79 -25.24
N SER A 244 -6.91 -12.03 -25.22
CA SER A 244 -6.14 -12.19 -26.46
C SER A 244 -6.51 -13.49 -27.17
N ARG A 245 -6.75 -13.41 -28.48
CA ARG A 245 -6.96 -14.57 -29.34
C ARG A 245 -5.66 -15.10 -29.97
N SER A 246 -4.58 -14.33 -29.86
CA SER A 246 -3.27 -14.65 -30.45
C SER A 246 -2.27 -15.24 -29.45
N ILE A 247 -2.56 -15.11 -28.15
CA ILE A 247 -1.72 -15.62 -27.07
C ILE A 247 -2.36 -16.89 -26.50
N ASP A 248 -1.71 -18.03 -26.70
CA ASP A 248 -2.15 -19.32 -26.13
C ASP A 248 -1.51 -19.53 -24.74
N ILE A 249 -2.31 -19.98 -23.77
CA ILE A 249 -1.84 -20.28 -22.42
C ILE A 249 -0.68 -21.29 -22.39
N ARG A 250 -0.63 -22.22 -23.36
CA ARG A 250 0.45 -23.21 -23.49
C ARG A 250 1.78 -22.57 -23.84
N ASP A 251 1.76 -21.47 -24.58
CA ASP A 251 2.95 -20.68 -24.90
C ASP A 251 3.42 -19.91 -23.66
N LEU A 252 2.49 -19.38 -22.86
CA LEU A 252 2.82 -18.75 -21.58
C LEU A 252 3.49 -19.75 -20.62
N TYR A 253 2.97 -20.97 -20.50
CA TYR A 253 3.62 -22.04 -19.73
C TYR A 253 4.99 -22.43 -20.33
N ALA A 254 5.15 -22.35 -21.66
CA ALA A 254 6.44 -22.59 -22.30
C ALA A 254 7.47 -21.53 -21.90
N ALA A 255 7.13 -20.26 -22.09
CA ALA A 255 8.02 -19.13 -21.83
C ALA A 255 8.35 -19.00 -20.33
N VAL A 256 7.35 -19.16 -19.46
CA VAL A 256 7.52 -18.96 -18.01
C VAL A 256 7.93 -20.25 -17.32
N ASN A 257 7.05 -21.26 -17.22
CA ASN A 257 7.31 -22.43 -16.37
C ASN A 257 8.49 -23.30 -16.86
N ARG A 258 8.59 -23.49 -18.17
CA ARG A 258 9.64 -24.35 -18.76
C ARG A 258 10.94 -23.59 -18.97
N GLN A 259 10.88 -22.39 -19.56
CA GLN A 259 12.08 -21.64 -19.93
C GLN A 259 12.51 -20.61 -18.89
N GLY A 260 11.58 -20.01 -18.13
CA GLY A 260 11.88 -18.90 -17.22
C GLY A 260 12.48 -17.70 -17.97
N SER A 261 12.00 -17.40 -19.19
CA SER A 261 12.67 -16.48 -20.10
C SER A 261 11.85 -15.22 -20.37
N TYR A 262 12.45 -14.07 -20.08
CA TYR A 262 11.93 -12.74 -20.43
C TYR A 262 11.74 -12.57 -21.94
N VAL A 263 12.75 -12.94 -22.73
CA VAL A 263 12.72 -12.82 -24.19
C VAL A 263 11.63 -13.71 -24.79
N ALA A 264 11.55 -14.99 -24.37
CA ALA A 264 10.53 -15.90 -24.89
C ALA A 264 9.10 -15.44 -24.54
N LEU A 265 8.92 -14.79 -23.39
CA LEU A 265 7.62 -14.22 -23.00
C LEU A 265 7.30 -13.00 -23.88
N MET A 266 8.23 -12.07 -24.07
CA MET A 266 8.05 -10.92 -24.96
C MET A 266 7.77 -11.32 -26.42
N ASP A 267 8.39 -12.39 -26.92
CA ASP A 267 8.10 -12.96 -28.24
C ASP A 267 6.69 -13.56 -28.30
N THR A 268 6.28 -14.27 -27.24
CA THR A 268 4.93 -14.84 -27.14
C THR A 268 3.87 -13.75 -27.16
N LEU A 269 4.07 -12.67 -26.39
CA LEU A 269 3.16 -11.53 -26.33
C LEU A 269 3.13 -10.76 -27.67
N GLY A 270 4.26 -10.74 -28.39
CA GLY A 270 4.37 -10.11 -29.71
C GLY A 270 3.57 -10.79 -30.83
N LYS A 271 3.03 -11.99 -30.60
CA LYS A 271 2.09 -12.65 -31.54
C LYS A 271 0.78 -11.87 -31.68
N ASP A 272 0.40 -11.08 -30.67
CA ASP A 272 -0.75 -10.19 -30.75
C ASP A 272 -0.34 -8.83 -31.33
N SER A 273 -0.95 -8.44 -32.45
CA SER A 273 -0.63 -7.19 -33.14
C SER A 273 -0.99 -5.94 -32.33
N LEU A 274 -1.89 -6.06 -31.34
CA LEU A 274 -2.17 -4.96 -30.41
C LEU A 274 -0.97 -4.67 -29.50
N LEU A 275 -0.13 -5.67 -29.23
CA LEU A 275 1.09 -5.50 -28.44
C LEU A 275 2.32 -5.23 -29.31
N PHE A 276 2.18 -4.71 -30.54
CA PHE A 276 3.33 -4.42 -31.40
C PHE A 276 4.31 -3.41 -30.78
N ASN A 277 3.81 -2.43 -30.01
CA ASN A 277 4.67 -1.49 -29.29
C ASN A 277 5.36 -2.15 -28.09
N ASP A 278 6.69 -2.25 -28.13
CA ASP A 278 7.46 -2.99 -27.12
C ASP A 278 7.29 -2.43 -25.70
N ARG A 279 7.15 -1.10 -25.54
CA ARG A 279 6.93 -0.48 -24.23
C ARG A 279 5.58 -0.90 -23.65
N LEU A 280 4.51 -0.82 -24.45
CA LEU A 280 3.19 -1.30 -24.01
C LEU A 280 3.21 -2.80 -23.74
N ARG A 281 3.82 -3.59 -24.62
CA ARG A 281 3.94 -5.04 -24.47
C ARG A 281 4.59 -5.43 -23.15
N GLU A 282 5.70 -4.77 -22.81
CA GLU A 282 6.44 -5.06 -21.59
C GLU A 282 5.68 -4.61 -20.34
N LEU A 283 4.93 -3.49 -20.39
CA LEU A 283 4.05 -3.11 -19.29
C LEU A 283 2.92 -4.14 -19.07
N VAL A 284 2.30 -4.64 -20.16
CA VAL A 284 1.31 -5.72 -20.10
C VAL A 284 1.94 -7.02 -19.58
N MET A 285 3.18 -7.32 -19.97
CA MET A 285 3.95 -8.44 -19.44
C MET A 285 4.13 -8.33 -17.93
N LEU A 286 4.57 -7.18 -17.42
CA LEU A 286 4.77 -6.95 -15.98
C LEU A 286 3.46 -7.05 -15.20
N ASN A 287 2.36 -6.49 -15.72
CA ASN A 287 1.02 -6.66 -15.14
C ASN A 287 0.61 -8.13 -15.10
N GLY A 288 0.85 -8.86 -16.19
CA GLY A 288 0.58 -10.30 -16.29
C GLY A 288 1.40 -11.13 -15.31
N LEU A 289 2.69 -10.85 -15.18
CA LEU A 289 3.61 -11.57 -14.28
C LEU A 289 3.18 -11.47 -12.81
N GLN A 290 2.61 -10.34 -12.38
CA GLN A 290 2.06 -10.24 -11.02
C GLN A 290 0.94 -11.24 -10.76
N ARG A 291 0.12 -11.50 -11.77
CA ARG A 291 -0.99 -12.46 -11.69
C ARG A 291 -0.46 -13.87 -11.77
N MET A 292 0.50 -14.14 -12.66
CA MET A 292 1.19 -15.44 -12.71
C MET A 292 1.83 -15.78 -11.37
N PHE A 293 2.45 -14.80 -10.69
CA PHE A 293 3.04 -15.02 -9.36
C PHE A 293 2.02 -15.49 -8.31
N ALA A 294 0.75 -15.10 -8.45
CA ALA A 294 -0.32 -15.42 -7.51
C ALA A 294 -1.11 -16.70 -7.88
N ARG A 295 -0.77 -17.40 -8.95
CA ARG A 295 -1.47 -18.61 -9.39
C ARG A 295 -0.61 -19.86 -9.19
N ASP A 296 -1.24 -20.95 -8.77
CA ASP A 296 -0.55 -22.22 -8.52
C ASP A 296 -0.05 -22.94 -9.78
N ASP A 297 -0.62 -22.62 -10.94
CA ASP A 297 -0.22 -23.19 -12.23
C ASP A 297 1.03 -22.53 -12.83
N PHE A 298 1.53 -21.44 -12.24
CA PHE A 298 2.81 -20.82 -12.57
C PHE A 298 3.82 -21.02 -11.46
N ARG A 299 5.04 -21.45 -11.83
CA ARG A 299 6.11 -21.71 -10.86
C ARG A 299 6.69 -20.38 -10.38
N ALA A 300 6.44 -20.00 -9.12
CA ALA A 300 6.91 -18.73 -8.55
C ALA A 300 8.42 -18.47 -8.78
N ALA A 301 9.26 -19.50 -8.67
CA ALA A 301 10.70 -19.40 -8.95
C ALA A 301 11.01 -18.96 -10.40
N GLN A 302 10.21 -19.42 -11.37
CA GLN A 302 10.39 -19.06 -12.78
C GLN A 302 9.79 -17.69 -13.09
N VAL A 303 8.68 -17.31 -12.46
CA VAL A 303 8.14 -15.94 -12.57
C VAL A 303 9.17 -14.94 -12.02
N ARG A 304 9.82 -15.26 -10.89
CA ARG A 304 10.92 -14.49 -10.32
C ARG A 304 12.09 -14.35 -11.30
N GLU A 305 12.51 -15.44 -11.92
CA GLU A 305 13.60 -15.45 -12.91
C GLU A 305 13.28 -14.52 -14.10
N VAL A 306 12.05 -14.58 -14.63
CA VAL A 306 11.60 -13.67 -15.71
C VAL A 306 11.68 -12.21 -15.28
N LEU A 307 11.24 -11.88 -14.05
CA LEU A 307 11.33 -10.52 -13.50
C LEU A 307 12.78 -10.07 -13.32
N GLN A 308 13.69 -10.93 -12.87
CA GLN A 308 15.12 -10.61 -12.74
C GLN A 308 15.79 -10.34 -14.10
N GLN A 309 15.39 -11.09 -15.13
CA GLN A 309 15.81 -10.82 -16.51
C GLN A 309 15.22 -9.51 -17.04
N ALA A 310 13.98 -9.15 -16.67
CA ALA A 310 13.41 -7.85 -17.03
C ALA A 310 14.17 -6.69 -16.37
N ILE A 311 14.59 -6.84 -15.10
CA ILE A 311 15.41 -5.85 -14.38
C ILE A 311 16.75 -5.60 -15.08
N SER A 312 17.42 -6.67 -15.52
CA SER A 312 18.74 -6.58 -16.15
C SER A 312 18.71 -6.31 -17.66
N GLY A 313 17.59 -6.61 -18.34
CA GLY A 313 17.48 -6.59 -19.80
C GLY A 313 16.50 -5.58 -20.39
N SER A 314 15.65 -4.93 -19.60
CA SER A 314 14.73 -3.90 -20.11
C SER A 314 15.47 -2.62 -20.48
N HIS A 315 15.06 -2.01 -21.61
CA HIS A 315 15.53 -0.68 -22.01
C HIS A 315 14.65 0.45 -21.44
N PHE A 316 13.62 0.13 -20.64
CA PHE A 316 12.70 1.11 -20.07
C PHE A 316 12.94 1.22 -18.56
N PRO A 317 13.61 2.28 -18.07
CA PRO A 317 13.95 2.42 -16.65
C PRO A 317 12.74 2.33 -15.71
N TYR A 318 11.58 2.82 -16.15
CA TYR A 318 10.34 2.72 -15.35
C TYR A 318 9.86 1.28 -15.20
N HIS A 319 10.08 0.42 -16.20
CA HIS A 319 9.72 -1.01 -16.13
C HIS A 319 10.70 -1.80 -15.28
N VAL A 320 11.98 -1.45 -15.31
CA VAL A 320 12.98 -1.98 -14.35
C VAL A 320 12.50 -1.71 -12.93
N ALA A 321 12.13 -0.46 -12.62
CA ALA A 321 11.59 -0.10 -11.30
C ALA A 321 10.30 -0.86 -10.96
N ILE A 322 9.35 -1.01 -11.90
CA ILE A 322 8.15 -1.82 -11.66
C ILE A 322 8.53 -3.29 -11.35
N ALA A 323 9.46 -3.89 -12.10
CA ALA A 323 9.87 -5.28 -11.89
C ALA A 323 10.54 -5.47 -10.52
N GLU A 324 11.41 -4.55 -10.12
CA GLU A 324 11.97 -4.49 -8.76
C GLU A 324 10.86 -4.41 -7.71
N ASN A 325 9.92 -3.48 -7.87
CA ASN A 325 8.82 -3.30 -6.91
C ASN A 325 7.90 -4.53 -6.84
N ILE A 326 7.68 -5.24 -7.95
CA ILE A 326 6.95 -6.51 -7.97
C ILE A 326 7.69 -7.55 -7.13
N LEU A 327 9.01 -7.69 -7.33
CA LEU A 327 9.82 -8.63 -6.57
C LEU A 327 9.86 -8.27 -5.08
N ASP A 328 10.16 -7.02 -4.74
CA ASP A 328 10.12 -6.52 -3.37
C ASP A 328 8.78 -6.85 -2.73
N ARG A 329 7.68 -6.55 -3.43
CA ARG A 329 6.33 -6.80 -2.91
C ARG A 329 6.02 -8.29 -2.77
N ARG A 330 6.45 -9.16 -3.69
CA ARG A 330 6.08 -10.58 -3.65
C ARG A 330 7.02 -11.41 -2.77
N LEU A 331 8.26 -11.00 -2.63
CA LEU A 331 9.30 -11.74 -1.93
C LEU A 331 9.53 -11.24 -0.50
N SER A 332 9.12 -10.02 -0.16
CA SER A 332 9.13 -9.60 1.25
C SER A 332 8.22 -10.53 2.05
N LEU A 333 8.75 -11.12 3.12
CA LEU A 333 8.10 -12.12 3.97
C LEU A 333 8.04 -13.55 3.38
N HIS A 334 8.57 -13.78 2.17
CA HIS A 334 8.65 -15.14 1.61
C HIS A 334 9.67 -15.99 2.37
N PRO A 335 9.49 -17.32 2.48
CA PRO A 335 10.51 -18.22 3.01
C PRO A 335 11.92 -17.93 2.46
N GLY A 336 12.88 -17.77 3.37
CA GLY A 336 14.29 -17.43 3.10
C GLY A 336 14.60 -15.93 3.02
N SER A 337 13.61 -15.04 3.05
CA SER A 337 13.85 -13.59 3.16
C SER A 337 14.22 -13.20 4.60
N GLU A 338 15.02 -12.15 4.77
CA GLU A 338 15.31 -11.59 6.10
C GLU A 338 13.99 -11.12 6.75
N ALA A 339 13.77 -11.50 8.02
CA ALA A 339 12.60 -11.01 8.75
C ALA A 339 12.75 -9.51 9.04
N PRO A 340 11.69 -8.69 8.86
CA PRO A 340 11.78 -7.28 9.20
C PRO A 340 12.22 -7.09 10.66
N PRO A 341 13.10 -6.13 10.97
CA PRO A 341 13.55 -5.94 12.34
C PRO A 341 12.35 -5.55 13.22
N MET A 342 12.37 -6.03 14.46
CA MET A 342 11.44 -5.59 15.49
C MET A 342 12.22 -5.28 16.77
N GLU A 343 11.86 -4.16 17.39
CA GLU A 343 12.36 -3.75 18.69
C GLU A 343 11.17 -3.32 19.54
N LEU A 344 10.76 -4.18 20.45
CA LEU A 344 9.65 -3.94 21.37
C LEU A 344 10.15 -3.88 22.81
N TYR A 345 9.28 -3.50 23.73
CA TYR A 345 9.62 -3.38 25.14
C TYR A 345 8.64 -4.19 26.00
N ASP A 346 9.17 -4.87 27.01
CA ASP A 346 8.33 -5.52 28.02
C ASP A 346 7.81 -4.54 29.08
N THR A 347 7.03 -5.05 30.03
CA THR A 347 6.44 -4.24 31.11
C THR A 347 7.46 -3.66 32.09
N ALA A 348 8.69 -4.18 32.10
CA ALA A 348 9.82 -3.63 32.87
C ALA A 348 10.63 -2.60 32.06
N GLY A 349 10.26 -2.35 30.80
CA GLY A 349 10.99 -1.47 29.90
C GLY A 349 12.25 -2.11 29.31
N ALA A 350 12.43 -3.43 29.44
CA ALA A 350 13.53 -4.12 28.79
C ALA A 350 13.24 -4.30 27.29
N LYS A 351 14.24 -3.99 26.46
CA LYS A 351 14.14 -4.19 25.01
C LYS A 351 14.11 -5.67 24.68
N VAL A 352 13.22 -6.06 23.79
CA VAL A 352 13.11 -7.40 23.20
C VAL A 352 13.19 -7.28 21.69
N SER A 353 14.03 -8.12 21.07
CA SER A 353 14.29 -8.18 19.64
C SER A 353 14.30 -9.63 19.16
N LEU A 354 14.29 -9.84 17.83
CA LEU A 354 14.42 -11.19 17.26
C LEU A 354 15.74 -11.88 17.64
N GLN A 355 16.80 -11.11 17.87
CA GLN A 355 18.11 -11.65 18.22
C GLN A 355 18.09 -12.39 19.56
N ASP A 356 17.17 -12.02 20.47
CA ASP A 356 17.01 -12.68 21.77
C ASP A 356 16.52 -14.14 21.63
N PHE A 357 16.05 -14.53 20.44
CA PHE A 357 15.56 -15.86 20.11
C PHE A 357 16.45 -16.61 19.12
N SER A 358 17.65 -16.07 18.81
CA SER A 358 18.58 -16.68 17.86
C SER A 358 18.91 -18.13 18.22
N GLY A 359 19.00 -18.99 17.20
CA GLY A 359 19.22 -20.43 17.39
C GLY A 359 17.93 -21.24 17.58
N LYS A 360 16.77 -20.60 17.70
CA LYS A 360 15.45 -21.26 17.72
C LYS A 360 14.57 -20.75 16.60
N TYR A 361 13.61 -21.57 16.18
CA TYR A 361 12.49 -21.05 15.43
C TYR A 361 11.68 -20.08 16.30
N VAL A 362 11.20 -18.98 15.72
CA VAL A 362 10.33 -18.02 16.42
C VAL A 362 8.93 -18.09 15.83
N TYR A 363 8.00 -18.64 16.60
CA TYR A 363 6.58 -18.65 16.24
C TYR A 363 5.93 -17.34 16.72
N VAL A 364 5.75 -16.41 15.81
CA VAL A 364 5.23 -15.06 16.11
C VAL A 364 3.74 -15.00 15.79
N PHE A 365 2.96 -14.38 16.68
CA PHE A 365 1.58 -14.01 16.38
C PHE A 365 1.32 -12.53 16.67
N PHE A 366 0.55 -11.91 15.78
CA PHE A 366 -0.06 -10.60 16.00
C PHE A 366 -1.52 -10.79 16.35
N GLY A 367 -1.98 -10.18 17.44
CA GLY A 367 -3.33 -10.34 17.95
C GLY A 367 -3.81 -9.12 18.73
N ALA A 368 -5.02 -9.17 19.28
CA ALA A 368 -5.52 -8.14 20.18
C ALA A 368 -6.41 -8.72 21.27
N GLY A 369 -6.47 -8.07 22.43
CA GLY A 369 -7.27 -8.50 23.58
C GLY A 369 -8.77 -8.47 23.29
N TRP A 370 -9.24 -7.52 22.49
CA TRP A 370 -10.65 -7.42 22.08
C TRP A 370 -11.07 -8.47 21.03
N CYS A 371 -10.13 -9.23 20.46
CA CYS A 371 -10.41 -10.20 19.41
C CYS A 371 -10.63 -11.61 20.00
N ASN A 372 -11.88 -12.08 19.99
CA ASN A 372 -12.24 -13.40 20.53
C ASN A 372 -11.42 -14.56 19.93
N THR A 373 -11.15 -14.53 18.61
CA THR A 373 -10.33 -15.56 17.96
C THR A 373 -8.87 -15.49 18.41
N THR A 374 -8.32 -14.30 18.67
CA THR A 374 -6.98 -14.19 19.28
C THR A 374 -6.98 -14.85 20.65
N MET A 375 -7.95 -14.51 21.50
CA MET A 375 -8.03 -15.02 22.86
C MET A 375 -8.20 -16.55 22.91
N ALA A 376 -8.92 -17.14 21.95
CA ALA A 376 -9.09 -18.58 21.85
C ALA A 376 -7.79 -19.33 21.48
N GLU A 377 -6.85 -18.69 20.80
CA GLU A 377 -5.58 -19.30 20.37
C GLU A 377 -4.49 -19.28 21.46
N LEU A 378 -4.65 -18.48 22.53
CA LEU A 378 -3.63 -18.34 23.58
C LEU A 378 -3.37 -19.63 24.37
N GLY A 379 -4.42 -20.43 24.64
CA GLY A 379 -4.28 -21.74 25.29
C GLY A 379 -3.49 -22.73 24.43
N PRO A 380 -3.94 -23.01 23.19
CA PRO A 380 -3.18 -23.83 22.25
C PRO A 380 -1.74 -23.33 21.97
N LEU A 381 -1.50 -22.01 21.97
CA LEU A 381 -0.14 -21.45 21.90
C LEU A 381 0.70 -21.82 23.12
N ALA A 382 0.12 -21.84 24.31
CA ALA A 382 0.82 -22.24 25.53
C ALA A 382 1.24 -23.71 25.47
N ASP A 383 0.40 -24.58 24.91
CA ASP A 383 0.72 -26.00 24.69
C ASP A 383 1.90 -26.17 23.72
N ILE A 384 1.92 -25.39 22.64
CA ILE A 384 3.04 -25.39 21.67
C ILE A 384 4.32 -24.87 22.35
N ALA A 385 4.25 -23.75 23.06
CA ALA A 385 5.39 -23.17 23.76
C ALA A 385 6.01 -24.14 24.77
N GLY A 386 5.19 -24.93 25.48
CA GLY A 386 5.68 -25.99 26.36
C GLY A 386 6.30 -27.16 25.60
N SER A 387 5.57 -27.70 24.62
CA SER A 387 5.94 -28.95 23.92
C SER A 387 7.16 -28.81 23.01
N PHE A 388 7.42 -27.62 22.48
CA PHE A 388 8.52 -27.34 21.55
C PHE A 388 9.57 -26.39 22.15
N SER A 389 9.60 -26.21 23.47
CA SER A 389 10.43 -25.19 24.14
C SER A 389 11.93 -25.25 23.83
N GLU A 390 12.47 -26.41 23.48
CA GLU A 390 13.88 -26.57 23.08
C GLU A 390 14.16 -25.96 21.69
N ASP A 391 13.26 -26.15 20.73
CA ASP A 391 13.46 -25.79 19.31
C ASP A 391 12.73 -24.51 18.88
N VAL A 392 11.67 -24.13 19.61
CA VAL A 392 10.74 -23.07 19.24
C VAL A 392 10.53 -22.10 20.40
N ALA A 393 10.74 -20.82 20.15
CA ALA A 393 10.27 -19.73 21.00
C ALA A 393 8.94 -19.19 20.47
N VAL A 394 7.97 -18.95 21.35
CA VAL A 394 6.71 -18.28 20.98
C VAL A 394 6.77 -16.82 21.40
N LEU A 395 6.38 -15.92 20.50
CA LEU A 395 6.32 -14.48 20.73
C LEU A 395 4.96 -13.92 20.29
N GLY A 396 4.21 -13.40 21.25
CA GLY A 396 2.96 -12.69 20.98
C GLY A 396 3.14 -11.19 20.95
N ILE A 397 2.48 -10.54 20.00
CA ILE A 397 2.47 -9.09 19.83
C ILE A 397 1.01 -8.63 19.81
N LEU A 398 0.61 -7.92 20.87
CA LEU A 398 -0.73 -7.35 20.99
C LEU A 398 -0.78 -5.96 20.36
N THR A 399 -1.77 -5.75 19.49
CA THR A 399 -1.96 -4.55 18.66
C THR A 399 -3.05 -3.62 19.17
N ASP A 400 -3.51 -3.80 20.42
CA ASP A 400 -4.47 -2.92 21.08
C ASP A 400 -3.88 -1.50 21.20
N ARG A 401 -4.58 -0.46 20.73
CA ARG A 401 -4.10 0.94 20.88
C ARG A 401 -3.94 1.32 22.36
N ASP A 402 -4.96 0.99 23.15
CA ASP A 402 -4.97 1.16 24.61
C ASP A 402 -4.50 -0.13 25.29
N LYS A 403 -3.47 0.00 26.14
CA LYS A 403 -2.88 -1.11 26.88
C LYS A 403 -3.73 -1.56 28.06
N SER A 404 -4.61 -0.71 28.57
CA SER A 404 -5.31 -0.92 29.86
C SER A 404 -6.05 -2.26 29.94
N PHE A 405 -6.61 -2.73 28.82
CA PHE A 405 -7.33 -4.01 28.77
C PHE A 405 -6.39 -5.23 28.78
N ILE A 406 -5.21 -5.11 28.18
CA ILE A 406 -4.26 -6.21 27.99
C ILE A 406 -3.12 -6.20 29.01
N GLU A 407 -2.94 -5.14 29.78
CA GLU A 407 -1.91 -5.00 30.80
C GLU A 407 -1.78 -6.23 31.72
N PRO A 408 -2.88 -6.82 32.25
CA PRO A 408 -2.78 -8.02 33.07
C PRO A 408 -2.18 -9.21 32.33
N MET A 409 -2.34 -9.29 31.00
CA MET A 409 -1.83 -10.38 30.17
C MET A 409 -0.33 -10.21 29.85
N LEU A 410 0.18 -8.97 29.86
CA LEU A 410 1.57 -8.64 29.57
C LEU A 410 2.50 -8.92 30.77
N ALA A 411 1.95 -9.26 31.94
CA ALA A 411 2.73 -9.56 33.12
C ALA A 411 3.57 -10.84 32.94
N PRO A 412 4.84 -10.87 33.40
CA PRO A 412 5.67 -12.07 33.32
C PRO A 412 5.02 -13.27 34.02
N GLY A 413 5.08 -14.44 33.38
CA GLY A 413 4.63 -15.71 33.97
C GLY A 413 3.13 -16.03 33.81
N ILE A 414 2.34 -15.16 33.19
CA ILE A 414 0.93 -15.44 32.86
C ILE A 414 0.82 -16.51 31.77
N PHE A 415 1.70 -16.43 30.78
CA PHE A 415 1.85 -17.43 29.72
C PHE A 415 3.26 -18.01 29.73
N PRO A 416 3.47 -19.26 29.25
CA PRO A 416 4.80 -19.87 29.13
C PRO A 416 5.64 -19.28 27.99
N PHE A 417 5.17 -18.18 27.37
CA PHE A 417 5.81 -17.50 26.25
C PHE A 417 5.77 -15.99 26.45
N ARG A 418 6.57 -15.26 25.65
CA ARG A 418 6.65 -13.80 25.75
C ARG A 418 5.44 -13.17 25.06
N LEU A 419 4.73 -12.28 25.75
CA LEU A 419 3.66 -11.45 25.20
C LEU A 419 4.03 -9.98 25.36
N LEU A 420 4.06 -9.23 24.27
CA LEU A 420 4.47 -7.83 24.21
C LEU A 420 3.37 -6.98 23.59
N HIS A 421 3.40 -5.68 23.87
CA HIS A 421 2.63 -4.69 23.11
C HIS A 421 3.46 -4.17 21.93
N PHE A 422 2.81 -3.87 20.81
CA PHE A 422 3.46 -3.37 19.60
C PHE A 422 4.04 -1.94 19.70
N GLY A 423 3.89 -1.28 20.85
CA GLY A 423 4.46 0.04 21.13
C GLY A 423 3.78 1.20 20.40
N ASN A 424 2.60 0.99 19.81
CA ASN A 424 2.00 1.92 18.85
C ASN A 424 2.86 2.16 17.60
N ASP A 425 3.79 1.25 17.30
CA ASP A 425 4.58 1.28 16.07
C ASP A 425 3.78 0.66 14.91
N TYR A 426 3.05 1.50 14.18
CA TYR A 426 2.31 1.08 12.99
C TYR A 426 3.22 0.70 11.81
N ARG A 427 4.49 1.14 11.79
CA ARG A 427 5.46 0.69 10.77
C ARG A 427 5.83 -0.77 10.97
N LEU A 428 5.92 -1.25 12.22
CA LEU A 428 6.11 -2.67 12.50
C LEU A 428 5.01 -3.51 11.82
N LEU A 429 3.75 -3.08 11.98
CA LEU A 429 2.61 -3.78 11.41
C LEU A 429 2.58 -3.69 9.88
N ASP A 430 2.96 -2.54 9.29
CA ASP A 430 3.14 -2.38 7.84
C ASP A 430 4.24 -3.30 7.28
N ASN A 431 5.40 -3.36 7.95
CA ASN A 431 6.57 -4.16 7.54
C ASN A 431 6.25 -5.66 7.53
N TYR A 432 5.48 -6.12 8.51
CA TYR A 432 4.98 -7.49 8.60
C TYR A 432 3.65 -7.71 7.86
N ARG A 433 3.11 -6.68 7.21
CA ARG A 433 1.85 -6.73 6.43
C ARG A 433 0.66 -7.25 7.21
N ILE A 434 0.58 -6.86 8.47
CA ILE A 434 -0.49 -7.25 9.38
C ILE A 434 -1.72 -6.40 9.07
N LEU A 435 -2.63 -6.96 8.29
CA LEU A 435 -3.91 -6.34 7.90
C LEU A 435 -5.09 -6.97 8.62
N THR A 436 -4.91 -8.17 9.15
CA THR A 436 -5.92 -8.95 9.86
C THR A 436 -5.31 -9.64 11.08
N ILE A 437 -6.13 -9.91 12.09
CA ILE A 437 -5.71 -10.62 13.31
C ILE A 437 -6.70 -11.73 13.72
N PRO A 438 -6.23 -12.82 14.34
CA PRO A 438 -4.81 -13.11 14.58
C PRO A 438 -4.06 -13.46 13.29
N GLN A 439 -2.79 -13.05 13.21
CA GLN A 439 -1.90 -13.37 12.10
C GLN A 439 -0.66 -14.07 12.63
N PHE A 440 -0.36 -15.22 12.05
CA PHE A 440 0.73 -16.10 12.47
C PHE A 440 1.84 -16.12 11.43
N LEU A 441 3.08 -16.21 11.87
CA LEU A 441 4.26 -16.39 11.03
C LEU A 441 5.35 -17.18 11.75
N LEU A 442 6.28 -17.74 10.99
CA LEU A 442 7.42 -18.49 11.53
C LEU A 442 8.72 -17.88 11.02
N ILE A 443 9.66 -17.65 11.92
CA ILE A 443 11.03 -17.22 11.65
C ILE A 443 11.96 -18.38 11.99
N ASP A 444 12.99 -18.60 11.19
CA ASP A 444 14.00 -19.65 11.38
C ASP A 444 15.11 -19.24 12.36
N PRO A 445 15.96 -20.19 12.79
CA PRO A 445 17.06 -19.92 13.74
C PRO A 445 18.06 -18.84 13.31
N ASP A 446 18.17 -18.55 12.00
CA ASP A 446 19.06 -17.53 11.43
C ASP A 446 18.39 -16.14 11.37
N GLY A 447 17.12 -16.02 11.79
CA GLY A 447 16.37 -14.77 11.74
C GLY A 447 15.71 -14.48 10.39
N ARG A 448 15.57 -15.50 9.54
CA ARG A 448 14.87 -15.39 8.25
C ARG A 448 13.46 -15.92 8.34
N MET A 449 12.60 -15.47 7.45
CA MET A 449 11.23 -15.96 7.35
C MET A 449 11.25 -17.44 6.96
N ALA A 450 10.63 -18.29 7.78
CA ALA A 450 10.41 -19.70 7.46
C ALA A 450 9.05 -19.90 6.78
N ALA A 451 8.02 -19.15 7.20
CA ALA A 451 6.68 -19.17 6.61
C ALA A 451 5.85 -17.92 6.91
N TYR A 452 5.10 -17.43 5.92
CA TYR A 452 4.14 -16.34 6.03
C TYR A 452 3.03 -16.46 4.97
N PRO A 453 1.73 -16.48 5.35
CA PRO A 453 1.24 -16.72 6.71
C PRO A 453 1.64 -18.12 7.19
N PHE A 454 1.77 -18.32 8.49
CA PHE A 454 1.87 -19.65 9.09
C PHE A 454 0.51 -20.13 9.61
N VAL A 455 0.37 -21.44 9.77
CA VAL A 455 -0.87 -22.06 10.26
C VAL A 455 -1.13 -21.66 11.72
N SER A 456 -2.40 -21.48 12.09
CA SER A 456 -2.77 -21.18 13.49
C SER A 456 -2.59 -22.40 14.39
N PRO A 457 -2.46 -22.22 15.71
CA PRO A 457 -2.34 -23.33 16.66
C PRO A 457 -3.47 -24.34 16.52
N SER A 458 -4.72 -23.86 16.53
CA SER A 458 -5.92 -24.70 16.41
C SER A 458 -6.06 -25.39 15.04
N ALA A 459 -5.39 -24.89 14.00
CA ALA A 459 -5.42 -25.45 12.64
C ALA A 459 -4.24 -26.40 12.34
N GLY A 460 -3.48 -26.83 13.35
CA GLY A 460 -2.44 -27.86 13.20
C GLY A 460 -1.01 -27.33 13.16
N ALA A 461 -0.72 -26.18 13.76
CA ALA A 461 0.66 -25.65 13.81
C ALA A 461 1.66 -26.60 14.46
N ALA A 462 1.28 -27.34 15.51
CA ALA A 462 2.17 -28.31 16.15
C ALA A 462 2.66 -29.39 15.17
N GLU A 463 1.77 -29.93 14.34
CA GLU A 463 2.15 -30.92 13.34
C GLU A 463 3.05 -30.32 12.26
N ARG A 464 2.73 -29.10 11.83
CA ARG A 464 3.55 -28.40 10.84
C ARG A 464 4.96 -28.08 11.38
N LEU A 465 5.08 -27.73 12.66
CA LEU A 465 6.37 -27.47 13.32
C LEU A 465 7.23 -28.75 13.37
N ARG A 466 6.67 -29.90 13.76
CA ARG A 466 7.41 -31.19 13.71
C ARG A 466 8.01 -31.46 12.34
N GLN A 467 7.20 -31.31 11.29
CA GLN A 467 7.64 -31.51 9.90
C GLN A 467 8.75 -30.56 9.45
N ILE A 468 8.86 -29.38 10.06
CA ILE A 468 9.89 -28.38 9.74
C ILE A 468 11.16 -28.66 10.54
N ILE A 469 11.04 -29.00 11.83
CA ILE A 469 12.18 -29.22 12.73
C ILE A 469 12.87 -30.56 12.44
N GLU A 470 12.13 -31.60 12.02
CA GLU A 470 12.68 -32.93 11.72
C GLU A 470 13.39 -33.03 10.34
N LYS A 471 13.32 -31.98 9.52
CA LYS A 471 13.99 -31.92 8.21
C LYS A 471 15.37 -31.30 8.31
#